data_AF-A0A7W6J1X0-F1
#
_entry.id   AF-A0A7W6J1X0-F1
#
_cell.length_a   1.000
_cell.length_b   1.000
_cell.length_c   1.000
_cell.angle_alpha   90.00
_cell.angle_beta   90.00
_cell.angle_gamma   90.00
#
_symmetry.space_group_name_H-M   'P 1'
#
loop_
_entity.id
_entity.type
_entity.pdbx_description
1 polymer ?
#
loop_
_entity_poly.entity_id
_entity_poly.type
_entity_poly.pdbx_seq_one_letter_code
_entity_poly.pdbx_strand_id
1 'polypeptide(L)'
;MTFKIEIRGMSFFYSDDGTRKYRTLAMAEVYLPDLALTLRDVRLAWSPDRGFVAHAPTSPKTAPSPMIQWYHRGEFAQQLAQELRTMYERMGGKMPVDLSVKEQRAGAAARRIIEKATSRRDHVTGKVIGADPFDDAPIEYMTVPATFHVHEDASDTEAVEGLARTLSVEHQEAARVLG
;
A
#
# COMPACT_ATOMS: atom_id res chain seq x y z
N MET A 1 -27.13 -22.69 26.81
CA MET A 1 -26.42 -24.00 26.70
C MET A 1 -24.98 -23.78 27.19
N THR A 2 -24.36 -24.74 27.88
CA THR A 2 -22.98 -24.58 28.38
C THR A 2 -22.02 -25.36 27.49
N PHE A 3 -21.11 -24.66 26.83
CA PHE A 3 -20.07 -25.27 26.00
C PHE A 3 -18.87 -25.65 26.87
N LYS A 4 -18.29 -26.85 26.68
CA LYS A 4 -16.99 -27.16 27.30
C LYS A 4 -15.90 -26.51 26.47
N ILE A 5 -15.15 -25.59 27.08
CA ILE A 5 -14.10 -24.80 26.43
C ILE A 5 -12.83 -24.94 27.26
N GLU A 6 -11.74 -25.35 26.62
CA GLU A 6 -10.43 -25.47 27.27
C GLU A 6 -9.43 -24.55 26.58
N ILE A 7 -8.79 -23.66 27.33
CA ILE A 7 -7.72 -22.80 26.81
C ILE A 7 -6.40 -23.56 26.94
N ARG A 8 -5.83 -23.98 25.80
CA ARG A 8 -4.58 -24.75 25.74
C ARG A 8 -3.34 -23.86 25.82
N GLY A 9 -3.45 -22.66 25.28
CA GLY A 9 -2.38 -21.66 25.30
C GLY A 9 -2.93 -20.27 25.10
N MET A 10 -2.26 -19.28 25.66
CA MET A 10 -2.58 -17.87 25.46
C MET A 10 -1.31 -17.03 25.49
N SER A 11 -1.23 -16.03 24.62
CA SER A 11 -0.15 -15.06 24.55
C SER A 11 -0.71 -13.64 24.49
N PHE A 12 -0.09 -12.72 25.20
CA PHE A 12 -0.45 -11.31 25.13
C PHE A 12 -0.20 -10.73 23.73
N PHE A 13 -1.09 -9.84 23.30
CA PHE A 13 -0.96 -9.12 22.05
C PHE A 13 -0.57 -7.68 22.33
N TYR A 14 0.65 -7.30 21.96
CA TYR A 14 1.21 -5.97 22.24
C TYR A 14 1.22 -5.03 21.03
N SER A 15 0.88 -5.53 19.84
CA SER A 15 0.92 -4.76 18.60
C SER A 15 -0.37 -3.98 18.32
N ASP A 16 -1.18 -3.71 19.33
CA ASP A 16 -2.36 -2.86 19.16
C ASP A 16 -1.99 -1.39 19.30
N ASP A 17 -2.16 -0.64 18.22
CA ASP A 17 -1.92 0.80 18.17
C ASP A 17 -3.02 1.63 18.88
N GLY A 18 -4.04 0.98 19.43
CA GLY A 18 -5.14 1.60 20.18
C GLY A 18 -6.15 2.34 19.29
N THR A 19 -5.91 2.36 17.99
CA THR A 19 -6.74 3.10 17.01
C THR A 19 -7.83 2.22 16.39
N ARG A 20 -7.84 0.91 16.74
CA ARG A 20 -8.91 -0.03 16.37
C ARG A 20 -10.08 0.12 17.32
N LYS A 21 -11.30 -0.04 16.80
CA LYS A 21 -12.53 -0.06 17.60
C LYS A 21 -12.50 -1.16 18.67
N TYR A 22 -11.94 -2.30 18.30
CA TYR A 22 -11.67 -3.41 19.21
C TYR A 22 -10.16 -3.54 19.37
N ARG A 23 -9.69 -3.39 20.59
CA ARG A 23 -8.28 -3.60 20.94
C ARG A 23 -8.03 -5.06 21.23
N THR A 24 -7.15 -5.69 20.47
CA THR A 24 -6.75 -7.07 20.71
C THR A 24 -5.84 -7.10 21.94
N LEU A 25 -6.18 -7.93 22.92
CA LEU A 25 -5.47 -8.06 24.18
C LEU A 25 -4.60 -9.32 24.22
N ALA A 26 -5.13 -10.42 23.67
CA ALA A 26 -4.45 -11.70 23.66
C ALA A 26 -4.92 -12.56 22.48
N MET A 27 -4.06 -13.51 22.13
CA MET A 27 -4.33 -14.59 21.19
C MET A 27 -4.28 -15.91 21.95
N ALA A 28 -5.18 -16.84 21.63
CA ALA A 28 -5.34 -18.09 22.33
C ALA A 28 -5.52 -19.27 21.37
N GLU A 29 -5.09 -20.42 21.86
CA GLU A 29 -5.42 -21.73 21.30
C GLU A 29 -6.51 -22.35 22.17
N VAL A 30 -7.65 -22.63 21.54
CA VAL A 30 -8.88 -23.06 22.22
C VAL A 30 -9.22 -24.47 21.75
N TYR A 31 -9.37 -25.38 22.69
CA TYR A 31 -9.82 -26.74 22.46
C TYR A 31 -11.31 -26.86 22.84
N LEU A 32 -12.09 -27.47 21.94
CA LEU A 32 -13.50 -27.77 22.11
C LEU A 32 -13.64 -29.31 22.23
N PRO A 33 -13.70 -29.87 23.45
CA PRO A 33 -13.69 -31.32 23.67
C PRO A 33 -14.85 -32.04 23.00
N ASP A 34 -16.04 -31.44 23.03
CA ASP A 34 -17.26 -32.04 22.46
C ASP A 34 -17.17 -32.19 20.93
N LEU A 35 -16.27 -31.46 20.28
CA LEU A 35 -16.01 -31.52 18.84
C LEU A 35 -14.65 -32.13 18.50
N ALA A 36 -13.84 -32.51 19.50
CA ALA A 36 -12.44 -32.89 19.34
C ALA A 36 -11.65 -31.90 18.45
N LEU A 37 -11.92 -30.59 18.59
CA LEU A 37 -11.44 -29.55 17.68
C LEU A 37 -10.53 -28.57 18.41
N THR A 38 -9.43 -28.18 17.77
CA THR A 38 -8.57 -27.07 18.23
C THR A 38 -8.66 -25.89 17.29
N LEU A 39 -8.98 -24.72 17.83
CA LEU A 39 -9.02 -23.43 17.14
C LEU A 39 -7.78 -22.62 17.55
N ARG A 40 -6.97 -22.25 16.56
CA ARG A 40 -5.81 -21.38 16.73
C ARG A 40 -6.15 -19.94 16.36
N ASP A 41 -5.37 -19.00 16.88
CA ASP A 41 -5.51 -17.56 16.61
C ASP A 41 -6.88 -16.96 17.01
N VAL A 42 -7.51 -17.55 18.03
CA VAL A 42 -8.71 -16.96 18.65
C VAL A 42 -8.28 -15.73 19.43
N ARG A 43 -8.94 -14.59 19.23
CA ARG A 43 -8.53 -13.32 19.83
C ARG A 43 -9.49 -12.89 20.93
N LEU A 44 -8.93 -12.54 22.08
CA LEU A 44 -9.63 -11.72 23.07
C LEU A 44 -9.43 -10.27 22.68
N ALA A 45 -10.52 -9.55 22.45
CA ALA A 45 -10.50 -8.12 22.24
C ALA A 45 -11.41 -7.39 23.21
N TRP A 46 -11.17 -6.08 23.36
CA TRP A 46 -11.94 -5.21 24.23
C TRP A 46 -12.32 -3.92 23.51
N SER A 47 -13.50 -3.41 23.82
CA SER A 47 -13.94 -2.06 23.41
C SER A 47 -14.74 -1.41 24.53
N PRO A 48 -14.75 -0.07 24.63
CA PRO A 48 -15.52 0.63 25.66
C PRO A 48 -17.03 0.36 25.54
N ASP A 49 -17.53 0.30 24.30
CA ASP A 49 -18.97 0.17 24.02
C ASP A 49 -19.53 -1.25 24.21
N ARG A 50 -18.68 -2.28 24.05
CA ARG A 50 -19.12 -3.70 24.01
C ARG A 50 -18.45 -4.56 25.06
N GLY A 51 -17.45 -4.05 25.78
CA GLY A 51 -16.62 -4.83 26.68
C GLY A 51 -15.77 -5.86 25.93
N PHE A 52 -15.58 -7.02 26.58
CA PHE A 52 -14.78 -8.12 26.05
C PHE A 52 -15.52 -8.92 24.99
N VAL A 53 -14.83 -9.23 23.89
CA VAL A 53 -15.37 -9.99 22.76
C VAL A 53 -14.34 -11.02 22.31
N ALA A 54 -14.80 -12.25 22.07
CA ALA A 54 -14.02 -13.29 21.41
C ALA A 54 -14.17 -13.19 19.89
N HIS A 55 -13.09 -12.86 19.20
CA HIS A 55 -13.05 -12.86 17.74
C HIS A 55 -12.59 -14.20 17.20
N ALA A 56 -13.23 -14.60 16.10
CA ALA A 56 -12.84 -15.76 15.33
C ALA A 56 -11.41 -15.65 14.78
N PRO A 57 -10.77 -16.79 14.46
CA PRO A 57 -9.48 -16.83 13.80
C PRO A 57 -9.47 -15.96 12.55
N THR A 58 -8.36 -15.26 12.31
CA THR A 58 -8.26 -14.36 11.16
C THR A 58 -7.85 -15.15 9.93
N SER A 59 -8.55 -14.95 8.82
CA SER A 59 -8.07 -15.47 7.54
C SER A 59 -6.96 -14.58 6.96
N PRO A 60 -6.07 -15.14 6.12
CA PRO A 60 -5.11 -14.35 5.36
C PRO A 60 -5.83 -13.23 4.60
N LYS A 61 -5.18 -12.07 4.45
CA LYS A 61 -5.76 -10.91 3.74
C LYS A 61 -6.15 -11.20 2.29
N THR A 62 -5.60 -12.26 1.70
CA THR A 62 -5.87 -12.74 0.34
C THR A 62 -7.13 -13.60 0.24
N ALA A 63 -7.71 -14.02 1.36
CA ALA A 63 -8.89 -14.87 1.36
C ALA A 63 -10.19 -14.04 1.22
N PRO A 64 -11.11 -14.41 0.33
CA PRO A 64 -12.34 -13.65 0.06
C PRO A 64 -13.37 -13.73 1.19
N SER A 65 -13.22 -14.64 2.14
CA SER A 65 -14.13 -14.78 3.28
C SER A 65 -13.42 -15.38 4.50
N PRO A 66 -13.83 -15.01 5.72
CA PRO A 66 -13.33 -15.64 6.92
C PRO A 66 -13.72 -17.12 6.93
N MET A 67 -12.74 -18.01 7.11
CA MET A 67 -12.92 -19.46 7.10
C MET A 67 -13.79 -19.96 8.26
N ILE A 68 -13.70 -19.28 9.42
CA ILE A 68 -14.49 -19.59 10.61
C ILE A 68 -15.11 -18.29 11.10
N GLN A 69 -16.41 -18.32 11.39
CA GLN A 69 -17.16 -17.18 11.90
C GLN A 69 -18.15 -17.62 12.95
N TRP A 70 -18.40 -16.74 13.91
CA TRP A 70 -19.50 -16.87 14.84
C TRP A 70 -20.09 -15.50 15.14
N TYR A 71 -21.36 -15.50 15.53
CA TYR A 71 -22.02 -14.28 15.97
C TYR A 71 -21.49 -13.87 17.34
N HIS A 72 -20.89 -12.68 17.44
CA HIS A 72 -20.22 -12.20 18.66
C HIS A 72 -21.16 -12.04 19.87
N ARG A 73 -22.48 -11.95 19.66
CA ARG A 73 -23.48 -11.95 20.75
C ARG A 73 -24.15 -13.30 20.97
N GLY A 74 -23.74 -14.33 20.23
CA GLY A 74 -24.22 -15.69 20.46
C GLY A 74 -23.67 -16.25 21.77
N GLU A 75 -24.39 -17.20 22.35
CA GLU A 75 -24.04 -17.82 23.64
C GLU A 75 -22.59 -18.35 23.66
N PHE A 76 -22.18 -19.03 22.58
CA PHE A 76 -20.82 -19.55 22.43
C PHE A 76 -19.76 -18.44 22.54
N ALA A 77 -19.93 -17.34 21.80
CA ALA A 77 -18.96 -16.27 21.76
C ALA A 77 -18.86 -15.52 23.10
N GLN A 78 -19.98 -15.37 23.81
CA GLN A 78 -20.00 -14.75 25.13
C GLN A 78 -19.32 -15.64 26.18
N GLN A 79 -19.62 -16.94 26.19
CA GLN A 79 -18.98 -17.87 27.11
C GLN A 79 -17.48 -17.96 26.83
N LEU A 80 -17.08 -18.06 25.55
CA LEU A 80 -15.69 -18.05 25.14
C LEU A 80 -14.97 -16.76 25.57
N ALA A 81 -15.60 -15.60 25.40
CA ALA A 81 -15.03 -14.32 25.83
C ALA A 81 -14.79 -14.29 27.35
N GLN A 82 -15.71 -14.87 28.14
CA GLN A 82 -15.57 -14.94 29.59
C GLN A 82 -14.43 -15.87 30.03
N GLU A 83 -14.28 -17.04 29.41
CA GLU A 83 -13.16 -17.95 29.69
C GLU A 83 -11.82 -17.32 29.31
N LEU A 84 -11.75 -16.71 28.12
CA LEU A 84 -10.55 -16.02 27.65
C LEU A 84 -10.17 -14.86 28.57
N ARG A 85 -11.15 -14.07 29.00
CA ARG A 85 -10.94 -12.99 29.97
C ARG A 85 -10.40 -13.52 31.29
N THR A 86 -10.99 -14.58 31.82
CA THR A 86 -10.57 -15.17 33.10
C THR A 86 -9.11 -15.64 33.03
N MET A 87 -8.72 -16.27 31.92
CA MET A 87 -7.33 -16.67 31.71
C MET A 87 -6.39 -15.47 31.52
N TYR A 88 -6.81 -14.46 30.76
CA TYR A 88 -6.06 -13.22 30.57
C TYR A 88 -5.76 -12.51 31.90
N GLU A 89 -6.76 -12.40 32.78
CA GLU A 89 -6.61 -11.83 34.12
C GLU A 89 -5.66 -12.68 34.98
N ARG A 90 -5.77 -14.01 34.94
CA ARG A 90 -4.85 -14.93 35.65
C ARG A 90 -3.40 -14.80 35.18
N MET A 91 -3.18 -14.47 33.91
CA MET A 91 -1.84 -14.21 33.38
C MET A 91 -1.27 -12.84 33.78
N GLY A 92 -2.03 -12.00 34.49
CA GLY A 92 -1.63 -10.64 34.85
C GLY A 92 -1.90 -9.60 33.75
N GLY A 93 -2.81 -9.90 32.83
CA GLY A 93 -3.22 -9.00 31.76
C GLY A 93 -3.78 -7.70 32.32
N LYS A 94 -3.19 -6.56 31.92
CA LYS A 94 -3.66 -5.23 32.33
C LYS A 94 -4.84 -4.81 31.45
N MET A 95 -5.84 -4.16 32.05
CA MET A 95 -6.94 -3.61 31.27
C MET A 95 -6.43 -2.45 30.40
N PRO A 96 -6.82 -2.39 29.13
CA PRO A 96 -6.51 -1.23 28.29
C PRO A 96 -7.18 0.02 28.89
N VAL A 97 -6.40 1.07 29.14
CA VAL A 97 -6.95 2.37 29.53
C VAL A 97 -7.70 2.96 28.35
N ASP A 98 -8.88 3.53 28.60
CA ASP A 98 -9.61 4.30 27.59
C ASP A 98 -8.68 5.37 27.01
N LEU A 99 -8.45 5.33 25.69
CA LEU A 99 -7.71 6.41 25.05
C LEU A 99 -8.65 7.60 24.95
N SER A 100 -8.13 8.79 25.19
CA SER A 100 -8.89 10.02 25.01
C SER A 100 -9.42 10.10 23.58
N VAL A 101 -10.59 10.73 23.39
CA VAL A 101 -11.18 11.00 22.06
C VAL A 101 -10.17 11.66 21.12
N LYS A 102 -9.27 12.49 21.66
CA LYS A 102 -8.19 13.14 20.91
C LYS A 102 -7.18 12.14 20.34
N GLU A 103 -6.76 11.17 21.15
CA GLU A 103 -5.77 10.15 20.78
C GLU A 103 -6.36 9.16 19.77
N GLN A 104 -7.62 8.77 19.95
CA GLN A 104 -8.35 7.94 18.98
C GLN A 104 -8.44 8.63 17.62
N ARG A 105 -8.77 9.93 17.59
CA ARG A 105 -8.83 10.73 16.35
C ARG A 105 -7.47 10.89 15.69
N ALA A 106 -6.40 11.09 16.47
CA ALA A 106 -5.04 11.19 15.95
C ALA A 106 -4.61 9.89 15.24
N GLY A 107 -4.91 8.74 15.85
CA GLY A 107 -4.66 7.43 15.26
C GLY A 107 -5.41 7.18 13.95
N ALA A 108 -6.70 7.52 13.92
CA ALA A 108 -7.50 7.44 12.70
C ALA A 108 -6.99 8.39 11.60
N ALA A 109 -6.54 9.59 11.97
CA ALA A 109 -5.94 10.54 11.02
C ALA A 109 -4.63 10.00 10.43
N ALA A 110 -3.75 9.42 11.24
CA ALA A 110 -2.50 8.80 10.79
C ALA A 110 -2.76 7.68 9.77
N ARG A 111 -3.72 6.78 10.04
CA ARG A 111 -4.12 5.72 9.10
C ARG A 111 -4.64 6.28 7.78
N ARG A 112 -5.50 7.29 7.82
CA ARG A 112 -6.03 7.95 6.61
C ARG A 112 -4.92 8.59 5.78
N ILE A 113 -3.89 9.15 6.41
CA ILE A 113 -2.75 9.73 5.70
C ILE A 113 -1.95 8.62 4.99
N ILE A 114 -1.67 7.52 5.69
CA ILE A 114 -0.96 6.36 5.11
C ILE A 114 -1.76 5.77 3.95
N GLU A 115 -3.07 5.54 4.13
CA GLU A 115 -3.95 4.99 3.10
C GLU A 115 -4.05 5.93 1.88
N LYS A 116 -4.14 7.25 2.10
CA LYS A 116 -4.09 8.24 1.02
C LYS A 116 -2.74 8.26 0.30
N ALA A 117 -1.65 8.00 1.01
CA ALA A 117 -0.32 7.93 0.40
C ALA A 117 -0.18 6.69 -0.50
N THR A 118 -0.68 5.53 -0.09
CA THR A 118 -0.66 4.30 -0.91
C THR A 118 -1.67 4.29 -2.06
N SER A 119 -2.78 5.02 -1.94
CA SER A 119 -3.84 5.06 -2.96
C SER A 119 -3.77 6.28 -3.88
N ARG A 120 -2.80 7.19 -3.69
CA ARG A 120 -2.64 8.37 -4.54
C ARG A 120 -2.20 7.92 -5.93
N ARG A 121 -3.12 7.99 -6.88
CA ARG A 121 -2.87 7.79 -8.30
C ARG A 121 -2.70 9.14 -8.97
N ASP A 122 -1.79 9.20 -9.93
CA ASP A 122 -1.66 10.35 -10.79
C ASP A 122 -2.92 10.46 -11.66
N HIS A 123 -3.49 11.65 -11.69
CA HIS A 123 -4.67 11.98 -12.49
C HIS A 123 -4.42 11.89 -14.01
N VAL A 124 -3.16 12.02 -14.48
CA VAL A 124 -2.82 11.93 -15.90
C VAL A 124 -2.61 10.48 -16.31
N THR A 125 -1.78 9.75 -15.58
CA THR A 125 -1.35 8.40 -15.99
C THR A 125 -2.18 7.28 -15.35
N GLY A 126 -3.00 7.58 -14.34
CA GLY A 126 -3.78 6.58 -13.59
C GLY A 126 -2.94 5.62 -12.75
N LYS A 127 -1.60 5.70 -12.83
CA LYS A 127 -0.62 4.90 -12.09
C LYS A 127 -0.40 5.47 -10.69
N VAL A 128 0.17 4.66 -9.79
CA VAL A 128 0.52 5.10 -8.43
C VAL A 128 1.59 6.19 -8.51
N ILE A 129 1.42 7.29 -7.77
CA ILE A 129 2.39 8.39 -7.75
C ILE A 129 3.75 7.86 -7.25
N GLY A 130 4.78 8.00 -8.07
CA GLY A 130 6.13 7.46 -7.82
C GLY A 130 6.46 6.17 -8.57
N ALA A 131 5.50 5.58 -9.29
CA ALA A 131 5.76 4.52 -10.26
C ALA A 131 6.18 5.12 -11.62
N ASP A 132 7.03 4.41 -12.38
CA ASP A 132 7.42 4.85 -13.72
C ASP A 132 6.18 4.82 -14.66
N PRO A 133 5.80 5.97 -15.26
CA PRO A 133 4.68 6.01 -16.16
C PRO A 133 4.86 5.15 -17.43
N PHE A 134 6.09 4.78 -17.80
CA PHE A 134 6.41 4.13 -19.07
C PHE A 134 6.80 2.65 -18.98
N ASP A 135 6.83 2.04 -17.79
CA ASP A 135 7.37 0.68 -17.57
C ASP A 135 6.69 -0.48 -18.35
N ASP A 136 5.48 -0.29 -18.90
CA ASP A 136 4.70 -1.37 -19.51
C ASP A 136 4.38 -1.17 -21.00
N ALA A 137 4.79 -0.05 -21.61
CA ALA A 137 4.49 0.23 -23.00
C ALA A 137 5.72 -0.05 -23.88
N PRO A 138 5.70 -1.04 -24.80
CA PRO A 138 6.74 -1.14 -25.80
C PRO A 138 6.72 0.15 -26.63
N ILE A 139 7.85 0.87 -26.65
CA ILE A 139 7.99 2.10 -27.44
C ILE A 139 7.92 1.70 -28.91
N GLU A 140 6.83 2.07 -29.59
CA GLU A 140 6.71 1.88 -31.03
C GLU A 140 7.61 2.88 -31.76
N TYR A 141 8.68 2.38 -32.37
CA TYR A 141 9.55 3.18 -33.22
C TYR A 141 8.90 3.39 -34.59
N MET A 142 8.36 4.59 -34.84
CA MET A 142 7.89 4.97 -36.16
C MET A 142 9.03 5.62 -36.96
N THR A 143 9.49 4.94 -38.02
CA THR A 143 10.51 5.49 -38.92
C THR A 143 9.80 6.28 -40.02
N VAL A 144 9.89 7.60 -40.00
CA VAL A 144 9.33 8.45 -41.05
C VAL A 144 10.44 8.76 -42.06
N PRO A 145 10.30 8.42 -43.35
CA PRO A 145 11.30 8.76 -44.34
C PRO A 145 11.34 10.28 -44.52
N ALA A 146 12.49 10.89 -44.22
CA ALA A 146 12.76 12.29 -44.52
C ALA A 146 13.38 12.40 -45.92
N THR A 147 12.71 13.10 -46.82
CA THR A 147 13.26 13.45 -48.13
C THR A 147 13.87 14.85 -48.01
N PHE A 148 15.19 14.95 -48.19
CA PHE A 148 15.90 16.23 -48.19
C PHE A 148 16.02 16.73 -49.63
N HIS A 149 15.57 17.96 -49.86
CA HIS A 149 15.79 18.67 -51.13
C HIS A 149 16.85 19.74 -50.91
N VAL A 150 17.91 19.69 -51.71
CA VAL A 150 18.87 20.79 -51.81
C VAL A 150 18.28 21.81 -52.77
N HIS A 151 18.05 23.03 -52.31
CA HIS A 151 17.57 24.12 -53.16
C HIS A 151 18.73 24.64 -54.03
N GLU A 152 18.47 24.92 -55.31
CA GLU A 152 19.47 25.46 -56.27
C GLU A 152 20.06 26.82 -55.83
N ASP A 153 19.37 27.55 -54.94
CA ASP A 153 19.87 28.79 -54.33
C ASP A 153 21.07 28.55 -53.38
N ALA A 154 21.42 27.29 -53.10
CA ALA A 154 22.66 26.90 -52.43
C ALA A 154 23.83 26.66 -53.41
N SER A 155 23.81 27.33 -54.57
CA SER A 155 24.97 27.39 -55.48
C SER A 155 26.03 28.34 -54.91
N ASP A 156 27.16 27.77 -54.48
CA ASP A 156 28.31 28.43 -53.81
C ASP A 156 28.96 29.61 -54.57
N THR A 157 28.51 29.93 -55.79
CA THR A 157 29.03 31.05 -56.58
C THR A 157 28.87 32.41 -55.89
N GLU A 158 27.75 32.65 -55.19
CA GLU A 158 27.54 33.93 -54.48
C GLU A 158 28.36 34.00 -53.18
N ALA A 159 28.57 32.85 -52.51
CA ALA A 159 29.40 32.76 -51.30
C ALA A 159 30.88 33.01 -51.61
N VAL A 160 31.38 32.57 -52.76
CA VAL A 160 32.76 32.80 -53.21
C VAL A 160 33.01 34.27 -53.55
N GLU A 161 32.07 34.95 -54.22
CA GLU A 161 32.19 36.40 -54.48
C GLU A 161 32.15 37.23 -53.20
N GLY A 162 31.31 36.85 -52.22
CA GLY A 162 31.25 37.49 -50.91
C GLY A 162 32.55 37.37 -50.12
N LEU A 163 33.24 36.23 -50.22
CA LEU A 163 34.53 35.98 -49.56
C LEU A 163 35.67 36.79 -50.19
N ALA A 164 35.69 36.92 -51.52
CA ALA A 164 36.69 37.71 -52.23
C ALA A 164 36.59 39.22 -51.91
N ARG A 165 35.37 39.75 -51.78
CA ARG A 165 35.13 41.14 -51.37
C ARG A 165 35.54 41.44 -49.94
N THR A 166 35.37 40.48 -49.03
CA THR A 166 35.72 40.66 -47.61
C THR A 166 37.22 40.51 -47.34
N LEU A 167 37.95 39.74 -48.13
CA LEU A 167 39.39 39.52 -47.97
C LEU A 167 40.27 40.45 -48.83
N SER A 168 39.67 41.37 -49.61
CA SER A 168 40.37 42.32 -50.50
C SER A 168 41.40 41.66 -51.43
N VAL A 169 41.07 40.47 -51.93
CA VAL A 169 41.88 39.78 -52.94
C VAL A 169 41.48 40.33 -54.30
N GLU A 170 42.44 40.75 -55.13
CA GLU A 170 42.15 41.23 -56.48
C GLU A 170 41.47 40.11 -57.29
N HIS A 171 40.38 40.44 -57.99
CA HIS A 171 39.50 39.47 -58.67
C HIS A 171 40.23 38.53 -59.65
N GLN A 172 41.40 38.93 -60.15
CA GLN A 172 42.22 38.10 -61.05
C GLN A 172 42.91 36.92 -60.33
N GLU A 173 43.17 37.01 -59.03
CA GLU A 173 43.82 35.93 -58.27
C GLU A 173 42.84 34.83 -57.85
N ALA A 174 41.60 35.21 -57.51
CA ALA A 174 40.52 34.26 -57.17
C ALA A 174 40.13 33.37 -58.35
N ALA A 175 40.10 33.91 -59.58
CA ALA A 175 39.79 33.14 -60.78
C ALA A 175 40.89 32.14 -61.17
N ARG A 176 42.15 32.37 -60.76
CA ARG A 176 43.28 31.48 -61.10
C ARG A 176 43.33 30.22 -60.25
N VAL A 177 42.86 30.28 -59.01
CA VAL A 177 42.88 29.13 -58.08
C VAL A 177 41.73 28.16 -58.35
N LEU A 178 40.62 28.65 -58.92
CA LEU A 178 39.39 27.88 -59.04
C LEU A 178 39.24 27.08 -60.34
N GLY A 179 40.08 27.29 -61.36
CA GLY A 179 40.17 26.42 -62.55
C GLY A 179 38.87 26.26 -63.33
#